data_AF-A0A2W4TTF5-F1
#
_entry.id   AF-A0A2W4TTF5-F1
#
_cell.length_a   1.000
_cell.length_b   1.000
_cell.length_c   1.000
_cell.angle_alpha   90.00
_cell.angle_beta   90.00
_cell.angle_gamma   90.00
#
_symmetry.space_group_name_H-M   'P 1'
#
loop_
_entity.id
_entity.type
_entity.pdbx_description
1 polymer ?
#
loop_
_entity_poly.entity_id
_entity_poly.type
_entity_poly.pdbx_seq_one_letter_code
_entity_poly.pdbx_strand_id
1 'polypeptide(L)'
;MKLSDALELLLLSALWGGSFLFIRVAAPVLGPVWLIELRLALTVLLMLPLVVKLGLWREIRQHWRSMLIMGGLGLALPFTLISFASLSLPAGFTS
;
A
#
# COMPACT_ATOMS: atom_id res chain seq x y z
N MET A 1 -19.49 -12.19 17.21
CA MET A 1 -19.08 -11.76 15.87
C MET A 1 -20.29 -11.90 14.98
N LYS A 2 -20.75 -10.82 14.36
CA LYS A 2 -21.87 -10.90 13.40
C LYS A 2 -21.34 -11.52 12.11
N LEU A 3 -22.20 -12.21 11.35
CA LEU A 3 -21.81 -12.79 10.06
C LEU A 3 -21.26 -11.72 9.10
N SER A 4 -21.76 -10.50 9.20
CA SER A 4 -21.26 -9.32 8.48
C SER A 4 -19.79 -9.02 8.79
N ASP A 5 -19.38 -9.06 10.05
CA ASP A 5 -17.98 -8.82 10.45
C ASP A 5 -17.05 -9.89 9.88
N ALA A 6 -17.49 -11.16 9.88
CA ALA A 6 -16.71 -12.27 9.34
C ALA A 6 -16.55 -12.17 7.81
N LEU A 7 -17.60 -11.74 7.10
CA LEU A 7 -17.55 -11.50 5.65
C LEU A 7 -16.65 -10.30 5.30
N GLU A 8 -16.71 -9.21 6.06
CA GLU A 8 -15.81 -8.08 5.90
C GLU A 8 -14.35 -8.48 6.12
N LEU A 9 -14.07 -9.26 7.17
CA LEU A 9 -12.71 -9.76 7.42
C LEU A 9 -12.22 -10.71 6.33
N LEU A 10 -13.09 -11.57 5.78
CA LEU A 10 -12.76 -12.45 4.66
C LEU A 10 -12.44 -11.65 3.39
N LEU A 11 -13.27 -10.66 3.06
CA LEU A 11 -13.04 -9.78 1.92
C LEU A 11 -11.77 -8.96 2.09
N LEU A 12 -11.55 -8.39 3.28
CA LEU A 12 -10.32 -7.66 3.61
C LEU A 12 -9.09 -8.56 3.47
N SER A 13 -9.16 -9.80 3.98
CA SER A 13 -8.09 -10.78 3.86
C SER A 13 -7.82 -11.15 2.40
N ALA A 14 -8.85 -11.34 1.59
CA ALA A 14 -8.72 -11.64 0.16
C ALA A 14 -8.13 -10.43 -0.62
N LEU A 15 -8.57 -9.20 -0.32
CA LEU A 15 -8.05 -7.97 -0.93
C LEU A 15 -6.59 -7.73 -0.56
N TRP A 16 -6.24 -7.89 0.72
CA TRP A 16 -4.85 -7.74 1.17
C TRP A 16 -3.94 -8.86 0.68
N GLY A 17 -4.37 -10.12 0.81
CA GLY A 17 -3.63 -11.29 0.36
C GLY A 17 -3.46 -11.34 -1.16
N GLY A 18 -4.52 -11.06 -1.91
CA GLY A 18 -4.50 -10.99 -3.37
C GLY A 18 -3.56 -9.91 -3.90
N SER A 19 -3.42 -8.78 -3.19
CA SER A 19 -2.47 -7.72 -3.56
C SER A 19 -1.02 -8.22 -3.63
N PHE A 20 -0.61 -9.18 -2.80
CA PHE A 20 0.74 -9.76 -2.87
C PHE A 20 0.96 -10.64 -4.10
N LEU A 21 -0.11 -11.29 -4.58
CA LEU A 21 -0.08 -12.10 -5.79
C LEU A 21 0.18 -11.23 -7.02
N PHE A 22 -0.46 -10.06 -7.09
CA PHE A 22 -0.19 -9.04 -8.11
C PHE A 22 1.22 -8.45 -7.99
N ILE A 23 1.73 -8.26 -6.77
CA ILE A 23 3.14 -7.83 -6.57
C ILE A 23 4.10 -8.83 -7.19
N ARG A 24 3.89 -10.14 -7.02
CA ARG A 24 4.74 -11.17 -7.63
C ARG A 24 4.68 -11.19 -9.16
N VAL A 25 3.52 -10.94 -9.75
CA VAL A 25 3.37 -10.90 -11.21
C VAL A 25 4.01 -9.64 -11.80
N ALA A 26 3.86 -8.50 -11.13
CA ALA A 26 4.29 -7.21 -11.64
C ALA A 26 5.74 -6.83 -11.27
N ALA A 27 6.26 -7.29 -10.14
CA ALA A 27 7.63 -7.01 -9.68
C ALA A 27 8.74 -7.42 -10.66
N PRO A 28 8.71 -8.59 -11.35
CA PRO A 28 9.76 -8.94 -12.31
C PRO A 28 9.73 -8.11 -13.60
N VAL A 29 8.60 -7.45 -13.91
CA VAL A 29 8.43 -6.65 -15.13
C VAL A 29 8.70 -5.17 -14.89
N LEU A 30 8.18 -4.62 -13.78
CA LEU A 30 8.27 -3.19 -13.45
C LEU A 30 9.40 -2.88 -12.46
N GLY A 31 9.87 -3.88 -11.71
CA GLY A 31 10.76 -3.68 -10.57
C GLY A 31 9.98 -3.30 -9.30
N PRO A 32 10.52 -3.66 -8.12
CA PRO A 32 9.81 -3.56 -6.84
C PRO A 32 9.55 -2.09 -6.43
N VAL A 33 10.50 -1.21 -6.71
CA VAL A 33 10.41 0.23 -6.39
C VAL A 33 9.31 0.90 -7.22
N TRP A 34 9.30 0.70 -8.54
CA TRP A 34 8.31 1.30 -9.44
C TRP A 34 6.88 0.83 -9.17
N LEU A 35 6.72 -0.43 -8.78
CA LEU A 35 5.41 -0.97 -8.42
C LEU A 35 4.82 -0.25 -7.21
N ILE A 36 5.66 0.05 -6.21
CA ILE A 36 5.23 0.70 -4.98
C ILE A 36 5.02 2.18 -5.20
N GLU A 37 5.90 2.83 -5.95
CA GLU A 37 5.68 4.21 -6.43
C GLU A 37 4.33 4.34 -7.14
N LEU A 38 3.99 3.41 -8.05
CA LEU A 38 2.68 3.41 -8.73
C LEU A 38 1.52 3.22 -7.75
N ARG A 39 1.65 2.31 -6.78
CA ARG A 39 0.63 2.07 -5.74
C ARG A 39 0.42 3.29 -4.85
N LEU A 40 1.50 3.95 -4.45
CA LEU A 40 1.47 5.18 -3.66
C LEU A 40 0.86 6.33 -4.47
N ALA A 41 1.24 6.47 -5.74
CA ALA A 41 0.69 7.46 -6.66
C ALA A 41 -0.82 7.28 -6.85
N LEU A 42 -1.30 6.05 -7.04
CA LEU A 42 -2.73 5.74 -7.13
C LEU A 42 -3.47 6.10 -5.83
N THR A 43 -2.88 5.80 -4.68
CA THR A 43 -3.47 6.15 -3.38
C THR A 43 -3.62 7.65 -3.24
N VAL A 44 -2.57 8.41 -3.56
CA VAL A 44 -2.59 9.87 -3.56
C VAL A 44 -3.63 10.40 -4.54
N LEU A 45 -3.66 9.88 -5.77
CA LEU A 45 -4.59 10.32 -6.82
C LEU A 45 -6.06 10.10 -6.44
N LEU A 46 -6.37 8.98 -5.76
CA LEU A 46 -7.73 8.68 -5.30
C LEU A 46 -8.14 9.50 -4.07
N MET A 47 -7.19 9.82 -3.18
CA MET A 47 -7.42 10.67 -2.00
C MET A 47 -7.46 12.16 -2.32
N LEU A 48 -6.75 12.60 -3.36
CA LEU A 48 -6.59 14.01 -3.72
C LEU A 48 -7.93 14.77 -3.90
N PRO A 49 -8.97 14.22 -4.59
CA PRO A 49 -10.25 14.90 -4.73
C PRO A 49 -10.97 15.07 -3.40
N LEU A 50 -10.82 14.11 -2.48
CA LEU A 50 -11.43 14.18 -1.15
C LEU A 50 -10.76 15.25 -0.29
N VAL A 51 -9.43 15.30 -0.32
CA VAL A 51 -8.63 16.34 0.35
C VAL A 51 -9.03 17.74 -0.12
N VAL A 52 -9.18 17.92 -1.44
CA VAL A 52 -9.60 19.18 -2.05
C VAL A 52 -11.01 19.55 -1.60
N LYS A 53 -11.96 18.60 -1.62
CA LYS A 53 -13.35 18.82 -1.17
C LYS A 53 -13.45 19.20 0.31
N LEU A 54 -12.59 18.63 1.15
CA LEU A 54 -12.58 18.89 2.59
C LEU A 54 -11.77 20.13 2.98
N GLY A 55 -11.09 20.79 2.03
CA GLY A 55 -10.30 21.99 2.30
C GLY A 55 -9.05 21.77 3.15
N LEU A 56 -8.58 20.53 3.29
CA LEU A 56 -7.49 20.11 4.20
C LEU A 56 -6.09 20.51 3.71
N TRP A 57 -5.99 21.41 2.74
CA TRP A 57 -4.74 21.79 2.12
C TRP A 57 -3.77 22.50 3.06
N ARG A 58 -4.29 23.22 4.07
CA ARG A 58 -3.45 23.94 5.03
C ARG A 58 -2.82 22.97 6.03
N GLU A 59 -3.59 21.99 6.47
CA GLU A 59 -3.21 20.94 7.41
C GLU A 59 -2.17 20.01 6.80
N ILE A 60 -2.34 19.65 5.51
CA ILE A 60 -1.32 18.90 4.76
C ILE A 60 -0.04 19.70 4.66
N ARG A 61 -0.09 21.00 4.30
CA ARG A 61 1.11 21.84 4.23
C ARG A 61 1.77 22.08 5.59
N GLN A 62 1.02 22.01 6.68
CA GLN A 62 1.58 22.14 8.02
C GLN A 62 2.25 20.83 8.50
N HIS A 63 1.70 19.67 8.11
CA HIS A 63 2.15 18.37 8.60
C HIS A 63 2.83 17.49 7.54
N TRP A 64 3.13 18.02 6.35
CA TRP A 64 3.67 17.26 5.22
C TRP A 64 4.91 16.43 5.58
N ARG A 65 5.81 16.96 6.42
CA ARG A 65 6.99 16.23 6.88
C ARG A 65 6.62 15.02 7.72
N SER A 66 5.69 15.20 8.67
CA SER A 66 5.20 14.12 9.52
C SER A 66 4.47 13.06 8.69
N MET A 67 3.66 13.49 7.72
CA MET A 67 2.95 12.60 6.80
C MET A 67 3.91 11.82 5.89
N LEU A 68 4.98 12.45 5.39
CA LEU A 68 6.01 11.77 4.60
C LEU A 68 6.80 10.77 5.44
N ILE A 69 7.14 11.10 6.69
CA ILE A 69 7.85 10.18 7.58
C ILE A 69 6.96 8.99 7.94
N MET A 70 5.69 9.23 8.29
CA MET A 70 4.73 8.16 8.59
C MET A 70 4.44 7.28 7.36
N GLY A 71 4.21 7.88 6.19
CA GLY A 71 4.00 7.13 4.95
C GLY A 71 5.26 6.37 4.51
N GLY A 72 6.42 6.99 4.68
CA GLY A 72 7.73 6.42 4.39
C GLY A 72 8.01 5.19 5.26
N LEU A 73 7.92 5.33 6.58
CA LEU A 73 8.22 4.25 7.53
C LEU A 73 7.10 3.20 7.59
N GLY A 74 5.84 3.60 7.44
CA GLY A 74 4.68 2.72 7.61
C GLY A 74 4.28 1.97 6.33
N LEU A 75 4.54 2.54 5.15
CA LEU A 75 4.14 1.95 3.87
C LEU A 75 5.33 1.81 2.92
N ALA A 76 6.00 2.90 2.55
CA ALA A 76 6.98 2.85 1.47
C ALA A 76 8.15 1.89 1.77
N LEU A 77 8.78 2.02 2.93
CA LEU A 77 9.87 1.15 3.37
C LEU A 77 9.45 -0.31 3.48
N PRO A 78 8.46 -0.69 4.32
CA PRO A 78 8.11 -2.08 4.51
C PRO A 78 7.61 -2.74 3.22
N PHE A 79 6.80 -2.05 2.42
CA PHE A 79 6.37 -2.62 1.14
C PHE A 79 7.55 -2.78 0.16
N THR A 80 8.53 -1.86 0.16
CA THR A 80 9.71 -1.98 -0.73
C THR A 80 10.58 -3.15 -0.31
N LEU A 81 10.80 -3.31 0.99
CA LEU A 81 11.48 -4.47 1.57
C LEU A 81 10.75 -5.78 1.24
N ILE A 82 9.42 -5.83 1.34
CA ILE A 82 8.64 -7.04 1.01
C ILE A 82 8.68 -7.32 -0.49
N SER A 83 8.54 -6.32 -1.35
CA SER A 83 8.62 -6.50 -2.80
C SER A 83 10.03 -6.93 -3.22
N PHE A 84 11.07 -6.45 -2.54
CA PHE A 84 12.43 -6.92 -2.74
C PHE A 84 12.62 -8.36 -2.24
N ALA A 85 12.11 -8.70 -1.06
CA ALA A 85 12.13 -10.06 -0.52
C ALA A 85 11.41 -11.05 -1.45
N SER A 86 10.34 -10.61 -2.13
CA SER A 86 9.62 -11.43 -3.10
C SER A 86 10.44 -11.83 -4.34
N LEU A 87 11.51 -11.08 -4.64
CA LEU A 87 12.45 -11.39 -5.72
C LEU A 87 13.57 -12.35 -5.26
N SER A 88 13.91 -12.33 -3.97
CA SER A 88 15.04 -13.09 -3.42
C SER A 88 14.66 -14.42 -2.76
N LEU A 89 13.40 -14.63 -2.38
CA LEU A 89 12.96 -15.81 -1.62
C LEU A 89 11.83 -16.60 -2.32
N PRO A 90 11.99 -17.92 -2.53
CA PRO A 90 10.90 -18.80 -2.98
C PRO A 90 9.79 -18.86 -1.93
N ALA A 91 8.54 -19.04 -2.37
CA ALA A 91 7.29 -18.84 -1.62
C ALA A 91 7.08 -19.65 -0.32
N GLY A 92 8.02 -20.51 0.10
CA GLY A 92 7.84 -21.42 1.25
C GLY A 92 8.13 -20.82 2.62
N PHE A 93 8.74 -19.63 2.72
CA PHE A 93 9.21 -19.05 3.99
C PHE A 93 8.64 -17.66 4.32
N THR A 94 7.73 -17.12 3.51
CA THR A 94 7.21 -15.74 3.68
C THR A 94 5.68 -15.72 3.77
N SER A 95 5.11 -16.62 4.57
CA SER A 95 3.68 -16.64 4.96
C SER A 95 3.56 -16.71 6.47
#